data_AF-A0AAU0UAR3-F1
#
_entry.id   AF-A0AAU0UAR3-F1
#
_cell.length_a   1.000
_cell.length_b   1.000
_cell.length_c   1.000
_cell.angle_alpha   90.00
_cell.angle_beta   90.00
_cell.angle_gamma   90.00
#
_symmetry.space_group_name_H-M   'P 1'
#
loop_
_entity.id
_entity.type
_entity.pdbx_description
1 polymer ?
#
loop_
_entity_poly.entity_id
_entity_poly.type
_entity_poly.pdbx_seq_one_letter_code
_entity_poly.pdbx_strand_id
1 'polypeptide(L)'
;MSKLQQWLNSQGSTPLWVVFWLYGVVLSNVLFGLILMAFNQVVTSLFGLMLLSFVVYTACVLNAVWRNADNVGEPMYGQIARFLTVAWSINAVLVSGFLFLSHLNAVVSPLPFPF
;
A
#
# COMPACT_ATOMS: atom_id res chain seq x y z
N MET A 1 5.46 -14.86 -25.82
CA MET A 1 5.13 -14.10 -24.59
C MET A 1 5.84 -14.74 -23.41
N SER A 2 6.51 -13.96 -22.56
CA SER A 2 7.14 -14.49 -21.34
C SER A 2 6.05 -14.87 -20.32
N LYS A 3 6.28 -15.90 -19.50
CA LYS A 3 5.31 -16.35 -18.47
C LYS A 3 4.90 -15.23 -17.50
N LEU A 4 5.81 -14.29 -17.23
CA LEU A 4 5.57 -13.12 -16.39
C LEU A 4 4.49 -12.20 -16.99
N GLN A 5 4.55 -11.98 -18.29
CA GLN A 5 3.62 -11.10 -18.99
C GLN A 5 2.21 -11.71 -19.07
N GLN A 6 2.13 -13.03 -19.19
CA GLN A 6 0.86 -13.75 -19.13
C GLN A 6 0.25 -13.70 -17.72
N TRP A 7 1.07 -13.82 -16.67
CA TRP A 7 0.60 -13.68 -15.29
C TRP A 7 0.10 -12.26 -15.00
N LEU A 8 0.83 -11.24 -15.43
CA LEU A 8 0.45 -9.83 -15.28
C LEU A 8 -0.86 -9.49 -16.00
N ASN A 9 -1.12 -10.07 -17.17
CA ASN A 9 -2.31 -9.78 -17.98
C ASN A 9 -3.54 -10.64 -17.64
N SER A 10 -3.43 -11.58 -16.69
CA SER A 10 -4.57 -12.44 -16.36
C SER A 10 -5.62 -11.68 -15.55
N GLN A 11 -6.86 -11.65 -16.03
CA GLN A 11 -7.97 -11.02 -15.31
C GLN A 11 -8.17 -11.67 -13.93
N GLY A 12 -8.46 -10.84 -12.93
CA GLY A 12 -8.78 -11.32 -11.59
C GLY A 12 -10.24 -11.76 -11.49
N SER A 13 -10.50 -12.80 -10.70
CA SER A 13 -11.84 -13.37 -10.47
C SER A 13 -12.52 -12.83 -9.21
N THR A 14 -11.86 -11.93 -8.46
CA THR A 14 -12.35 -11.43 -7.18
C THR A 14 -13.16 -10.16 -7.38
N PRO A 15 -14.31 -9.97 -6.71
CA PRO A 15 -15.07 -8.73 -6.81
C PRO A 15 -14.20 -7.52 -6.46
N LEU A 16 -14.26 -6.46 -7.27
CA LEU A 16 -13.43 -5.27 -7.09
C LEU A 16 -13.56 -4.67 -5.69
N TRP A 17 -14.78 -4.63 -5.14
CA TRP A 17 -15.03 -4.04 -3.82
C TRP A 17 -14.27 -4.77 -2.70
N VAL A 18 -14.07 -6.09 -2.80
CA VAL A 18 -13.29 -6.87 -1.82
C VAL A 18 -11.84 -6.45 -1.87
N VAL A 19 -11.28 -6.41 -3.09
CA VAL A 19 -9.87 -6.08 -3.28
C VAL A 19 -9.58 -4.65 -2.87
N PHE A 20 -10.44 -3.73 -3.27
CA PHE A 20 -10.30 -2.32 -2.98
C PHE A 20 -10.51 -2.00 -1.49
N TRP A 21 -11.65 -2.40 -0.91
CA TRP A 21 -11.97 -2.03 0.48
C TRP A 21 -11.25 -2.88 1.52
N LEU A 22 -11.20 -4.21 1.38
CA LEU A 22 -10.61 -5.05 2.43
C LEU A 22 -9.09 -5.05 2.35
N TYR A 23 -8.52 -5.38 1.19
CA TYR A 23 -7.06 -5.40 1.05
C TYR A 23 -6.50 -3.97 0.92
N GLY A 24 -7.09 -3.16 0.04
CA GLY A 24 -6.59 -1.82 -0.23
C GLY A 24 -6.77 -0.83 0.91
N VAL A 25 -7.94 -0.79 1.55
CA VAL A 25 -8.23 0.20 2.60
C VAL A 25 -8.01 -0.38 3.99
N VAL A 26 -8.80 -1.37 4.40
CA VAL A 26 -8.82 -1.86 5.80
C VAL A 26 -7.48 -2.44 6.19
N LEU A 27 -6.98 -3.44 5.45
CA LEU A 27 -5.74 -4.12 5.80
C LEU A 27 -4.52 -3.18 5.69
N SER A 28 -4.46 -2.31 4.68
CA SER A 28 -3.40 -1.31 4.58
C SER A 28 -3.36 -0.36 5.78
N ASN A 29 -4.52 0.11 6.26
CA ASN A 29 -4.57 1.01 7.42
C ASN A 29 -4.19 0.29 8.72
N VAL A 30 -4.61 -0.97 8.89
CA VAL A 30 -4.19 -1.78 10.04
C VAL A 30 -2.68 -2.00 10.03
N LEU A 31 -2.11 -2.43 8.90
CA LEU A 31 -0.66 -2.63 8.76
C LEU A 31 0.11 -1.33 9.03
N PHE A 32 -0.34 -0.23 8.42
CA PHE A 32 0.30 1.07 8.60
C PHE A 32 0.20 1.56 10.05
N GLY A 33 -0.96 1.40 10.70
CA GLY A 33 -1.14 1.73 12.12
C GLY A 33 -0.21 0.94 13.04
N LEU A 34 -0.03 -0.36 12.78
CA LEU A 34 0.93 -1.20 13.52
C LEU A 34 2.38 -0.73 13.31
N ILE A 35 2.74 -0.32 12.09
CA ILE A 35 4.06 0.26 11.80
C ILE A 35 4.27 1.55 12.59
N LEU A 36 3.27 2.43 12.65
CA LEU A 36 3.34 3.66 13.43
C LEU A 36 3.52 3.38 14.93
N MET A 37 2.82 2.38 15.48
CA MET A 37 3.00 1.98 16.88
C MET A 37 4.41 1.45 17.15
N ALA A 38 5.03 0.78 16.17
CA ALA A 38 6.38 0.25 16.28
C ALA A 38 7.47 1.34 16.21
N PHE A 39 7.16 2.58 15.80
CA PHE A 39 8.13 3.63 15.49
C PHE A 39 9.17 3.88 16.60
N ASN A 40 8.76 3.89 17.88
CA ASN A 40 9.67 4.08 19.02
C ASN A 40 10.05 2.77 19.72
N GLN A 41 9.56 1.62 19.25
CA GLN A 41 9.70 0.33 19.94
C GLN A 41 10.74 -0.58 19.30
N VAL A 42 11.11 -0.33 18.03
CA VAL A 42 12.01 -1.21 17.28
C VAL A 42 13.27 -0.50 16.82
N VAL A 43 14.31 -1.28 16.51
CA VAL A 43 15.54 -0.76 15.90
C VAL A 43 15.31 -0.36 14.43
N THR A 44 16.08 0.60 13.95
CA THR A 44 15.93 1.20 12.60
C THR A 44 15.94 0.17 11.46
N SER A 45 16.76 -0.88 11.56
CA SER A 45 16.81 -1.94 10.54
C SER A 45 15.48 -2.71 10.44
N LEU A 46 14.87 -3.05 11.58
CA LEU A 46 13.58 -3.74 11.61
C LEU A 46 12.47 -2.81 11.12
N PHE A 47 12.48 -1.54 11.55
CA PHE A 47 11.53 -0.53 11.06
C PHE A 47 11.59 -0.36 9.54
N GLY A 48 12.81 -0.27 8.98
CA GLY A 48 13.03 -0.19 7.54
C GLY A 48 12.49 -1.42 6.79
N LEU A 49 12.66 -2.62 7.33
CA LEU A 49 12.08 -3.84 6.76
C LEU A 49 10.55 -3.82 6.79
N MET A 50 9.93 -3.37 7.89
CA MET A 50 8.48 -3.25 7.98
C MET A 50 7.92 -2.28 6.94
N LEU A 51 8.57 -1.12 6.75
CA LEU A 51 8.20 -0.15 5.72
C LEU A 51 8.40 -0.71 4.30
N LEU A 52 9.51 -1.40 4.06
CA LEU A 52 9.75 -2.04 2.77
C LEU A 52 8.69 -3.10 2.46
N SER A 53 8.34 -3.95 3.43
CA SER A 53 7.26 -4.93 3.31
C SER A 53 5.91 -4.26 3.03
N PHE A 54 5.63 -3.12 3.66
CA PHE A 54 4.41 -2.34 3.39
C PHE A 54 4.37 -1.76 1.97
N VAL A 55 5.49 -1.27 1.45
CA VAL A 55 5.59 -0.81 0.05
C VAL A 55 5.38 -1.95 -0.93
N VAL A 56 6.00 -3.12 -0.68
CA VAL A 56 5.80 -4.32 -1.52
C VAL A 56 4.33 -4.76 -1.49
N TYR A 57 3.72 -4.81 -0.31
CA TYR A 57 2.31 -5.11 -0.15
C TYR A 57 1.42 -4.12 -0.94
N THR A 58 1.71 -2.83 -0.87
CA THR A 58 0.98 -1.79 -1.59
C THR A 58 1.07 -1.98 -3.11
N ALA A 59 2.23 -2.38 -3.63
CA ALA A 59 2.39 -2.73 -5.05
C ALA A 59 1.57 -3.97 -5.44
N CYS A 60 1.49 -4.97 -4.57
CA CYS A 60 0.64 -6.14 -4.78
C CYS A 60 -0.85 -5.77 -4.83
N VAL A 61 -1.30 -4.89 -3.93
CA VAL A 61 -2.68 -4.36 -3.94
C VAL A 61 -2.96 -3.60 -5.23
N LEU A 62 -2.04 -2.72 -5.65
CA LEU A 62 -2.18 -1.96 -6.90
C LEU A 62 -2.39 -2.90 -8.10
N ASN A 63 -1.55 -3.94 -8.22
CA ASN A 63 -1.69 -4.95 -9.26
C ASN A 63 -3.03 -5.70 -9.15
N ALA A 64 -3.43 -6.08 -7.93
CA ALA A 64 -4.69 -6.78 -7.70
C ALA A 64 -5.90 -5.91 -8.09
N VAL A 65 -5.92 -4.63 -7.72
CA VAL A 65 -6.97 -3.68 -8.13
C VAL A 65 -6.99 -3.57 -9.66
N TRP A 66 -5.83 -3.43 -10.31
CA TRP A 66 -5.77 -3.29 -11.76
C TRP A 66 -6.38 -4.48 -12.50
N ARG A 67 -6.09 -5.70 -12.02
CA ARG A 67 -6.57 -6.97 -12.57
C ARG A 67 -8.05 -7.23 -12.31
N ASN A 68 -8.61 -6.72 -11.22
CA ASN A 68 -10.02 -6.91 -10.84
C ASN A 68 -10.90 -5.69 -11.15
N ALA A 69 -10.35 -4.63 -11.74
CA ALA A 69 -11.09 -3.38 -12.00
C ALA A 69 -12.26 -3.55 -12.98
N ASP A 70 -12.23 -4.59 -13.83
CA ASP A 70 -13.34 -4.90 -14.73
C ASP A 70 -14.39 -5.82 -14.06
N ASN A 71 -14.11 -6.34 -12.86
CA ASN A 71 -15.01 -7.20 -12.08
C ASN A 71 -15.93 -6.36 -11.18
N VAL A 72 -16.71 -5.49 -11.81
CA VAL A 72 -17.66 -4.57 -11.20
C VAL A 72 -18.82 -4.32 -12.17
N GLY A 73 -20.03 -4.08 -11.63
CA GLY A 73 -21.23 -3.90 -12.46
C GLY A 73 -21.22 -2.63 -13.32
N GLU A 74 -20.50 -1.60 -12.89
CA GLU A 74 -20.41 -0.31 -13.59
C GLU A 74 -18.92 0.03 -13.87
N PRO A 75 -18.49 0.09 -15.15
CA PRO A 75 -17.09 0.34 -15.53
C PRO A 75 -16.48 1.62 -14.93
N MET A 76 -17.29 2.65 -14.68
CA MET A 76 -16.84 3.89 -14.04
C MET A 76 -16.17 3.63 -12.68
N TYR A 77 -16.71 2.72 -11.86
CA TYR A 77 -16.15 2.41 -10.55
C TYR A 77 -14.78 1.71 -10.64
N GLY A 78 -14.56 0.91 -11.68
CA GLY A 78 -13.27 0.29 -11.99
C GLY A 78 -12.18 1.33 -12.25
N GLN A 79 -12.50 2.36 -13.04
CA GLN A 79 -11.58 3.46 -13.33
C GLN A 79 -11.27 4.28 -12.08
N ILE A 80 -12.29 4.65 -11.30
CA ILE A 80 -12.12 5.38 -10.04
C ILE A 80 -11.22 4.59 -9.09
N ALA A 81 -11.45 3.29 -8.92
CA ALA A 81 -10.64 2.44 -8.05
C ALA A 81 -9.16 2.40 -8.49
N ARG A 82 -8.89 2.32 -9.80
CA ARG A 82 -7.51 2.37 -10.34
C ARG A 82 -6.82 3.69 -9.99
N PHE A 83 -7.44 4.84 -10.28
CA PHE A 83 -6.83 6.16 -10.01
C PHE A 83 -6.59 6.37 -8.51
N LEU A 84 -7.58 6.03 -7.68
CA LEU A 84 -7.49 6.19 -6.24
C LEU A 84 -6.39 5.29 -5.64
N THR A 85 -6.26 4.05 -6.14
CA THR A 85 -5.20 3.12 -5.69
C THR A 85 -3.82 3.59 -6.13
N VAL A 86 -3.67 4.19 -7.32
CA VAL A 86 -2.41 4.80 -7.75
C VAL A 86 -2.03 5.97 -6.86
N ALA A 87 -2.95 6.91 -6.64
CA ALA A 87 -2.72 8.07 -5.77
C ALA A 87 -2.32 7.64 -4.34
N TRP A 88 -3.04 6.66 -3.79
CA TRP A 88 -2.73 6.06 -2.49
C TRP A 88 -1.35 5.41 -2.47
N SER A 89 -0.97 4.65 -3.51
CA SER A 89 0.34 3.99 -3.56
C SER A 89 1.51 4.97 -3.56
N ILE A 90 1.37 6.09 -4.27
CA ILE A 90 2.37 7.17 -4.28
C ILE A 90 2.47 7.78 -2.89
N ASN A 91 1.33 8.08 -2.25
CA ASN A 91 1.30 8.58 -0.88
C ASN A 91 1.98 7.62 0.11
N ALA A 92 1.63 6.32 0.05
CA ALA A 92 2.19 5.30 0.92
C ALA A 92 3.72 5.21 0.80
N VAL A 93 4.26 5.27 -0.42
CA VAL A 93 5.72 5.29 -0.67
C VAL A 93 6.37 6.54 -0.08
N LEU A 94 5.79 7.72 -0.34
CA LEU A 94 6.32 8.99 0.17
C LEU A 94 6.32 9.03 1.70
N VAL A 95 5.20 8.68 2.33
CA VAL A 95 5.06 8.66 3.80
C VAL A 95 6.03 7.65 4.40
N SER A 96 6.16 6.45 3.82
CA SER A 96 7.15 5.45 4.27
C SER A 96 8.57 5.99 4.19
N GLY A 97 8.92 6.68 3.10
CA GLY A 97 10.23 7.33 2.94
C GLY A 97 10.49 8.37 4.02
N PHE A 98 9.54 9.28 4.27
CA PHE A 98 9.69 10.30 5.31
C PHE A 98 9.77 9.71 6.72
N LEU A 99 8.98 8.68 7.03
CA LEU A 99 9.06 7.98 8.30
C LEU A 99 10.43 7.31 8.50
N PHE A 100 10.97 6.68 7.46
CA PHE A 100 12.30 6.09 7.54
C PHE A 100 13.39 7.14 7.77
N LEU A 101 13.34 8.25 7.04
CA LEU A 101 14.28 9.37 7.22
C LEU A 101 14.19 9.99 8.63
N SER A 102 12.97 10.12 9.16
CA SER A 102 12.73 10.59 10.54
C SER A 102 13.31 9.60 11.56
N HIS A 103 13.13 8.30 11.37
CA HIS A 103 13.71 7.26 12.23
C HIS A 103 15.25 7.20 12.16
N LEU A 104 15.85 7.70 11.06
CA LEU A 104 17.29 7.90 10.92
C LEU A 104 17.80 9.21 11.56
N ASN A 105 16.92 10.04 12.13
CA ASN A 105 17.19 11.40 12.59
C ASN A 105 17.71 12.34 11.47
N ALA A 106 17.43 12.02 10.21
CA ALA A 106 17.84 12.83 9.06
C ALA A 106 16.86 13.98 8.77
N VAL A 107 15.65 13.94 9.33
CA VAL A 107 14.61 14.96 9.21
C VAL A 107 13.92 15.12 10.57
N VAL A 108 13.53 16.34 10.94
CA VAL A 108 12.72 16.60 12.13
C VAL A 108 11.45 15.76 12.07
N SER A 109 11.19 14.98 13.11
CA SER A 109 9.99 14.15 13.20
C SER A 109 8.73 15.03 13.05
N PRO A 110 7.88 14.79 12.04
CA PRO A 110 6.64 15.56 11.86
C PRO A 110 5.55 15.14 12.86
N LEU A 111 5.75 14.03 13.58
CA LEU A 111 4.87 13.59 14.66
C LEU A 111 5.20 14.41 15.92
N PRO A 112 4.29 15.28 16.39
CA PRO A 112 4.42 15.78 17.75
C PRO A 112 4.38 14.57 18.68
N PHE A 113 5.32 14.47 19.61
CA PHE A 113 5.22 13.49 20.69
C PHE A 113 4.02 13.87 21.55
N PRO A 114 3.08 12.93 21.78
CA PRO A 114 2.61 12.82 23.15
C PRO A 114 2.36 11.36 23.51
N PHE A 115 3.39 10.59 23.86
CA PHE A 115 3.37 9.49 24.84
C PHE A 115 4.81 9.21 25.28
#